data_AF-A0A7S2S925-F1
#
_entry.id   AF-A0A7S2S925-F1
#
_cell.length_a   1.000
_cell.length_b   1.000
_cell.length_c   1.000
_cell.angle_alpha   90.00
_cell.angle_beta   90.00
_cell.angle_gamma   90.00
#
_symmetry.space_group_name_H-M   'P 1'
#
loop_
_entity.id
_entity.type
_entity.pdbx_description
1 polymer ?
#
loop_
_entity_poly.entity_id
_entity_poly.type
_entity_poly.pdbx_seq_one_letter_code
_entity_poly.pdbx_strand_id
1 'polypeptide(L)'
;MPTRTRLDLSRMARTTGNAQDESDVPESPGLSPLPRRRVWMSKAVLSRAAAHHTSCSGCLSAIRSFLSVSAQDLRLVGSVVEDCTCDALVLRQCYADDPKKLGQLMQSFPHSNVFEQVQPEKGAKRCALHRRAGVVASALPDNSWDWRDAWERLPSPIRREVALVDVGVLESAVQRATSSKHFCPDCKPNVIAMFDVLVGRYDLLDLPGAIEDYNPVLFDSLMGRVITEQLNDGGRSEFLHCREDEVANLIADFEAFEIQELTSPVNQRHAATLDQAQEEIRATIGAQLLVQLRTASQAHATAVQGEQFLLGLILDFIQRAVDTDGESELLPDSPTERDADLADGAAAEKKSRGRKRKERRAKAKAAKAKAQVSEDTSSTGRTGGCPEDSRPRGAMAEDSNQEPTSGERCRSSSSSSSSSS
;
A
#
# COMPACT_ATOMS: atom_id res chain seq x y z
N MET A 1 -45.47 -5.36 -14.98
CA MET A 1 -45.12 -6.10 -16.20
C MET A 1 -43.69 -5.71 -16.56
N PRO A 2 -42.71 -6.60 -16.32
CA PRO A 2 -42.48 -7.74 -17.20
C PRO A 2 -42.35 -9.09 -16.47
N THR A 3 -42.58 -10.15 -17.23
CA THR A 3 -42.71 -11.56 -16.83
C THR A 3 -41.35 -12.27 -16.70
N ARG A 4 -41.17 -12.95 -15.56
CA ARG A 4 -40.12 -13.94 -15.29
C ARG A 4 -40.49 -15.29 -15.92
N THR A 5 -39.59 -15.88 -16.70
CA THR A 5 -39.67 -17.29 -17.10
C THR A 5 -38.71 -18.11 -16.25
N ARG A 6 -39.28 -19.05 -15.50
CA ARG A 6 -38.61 -20.05 -14.66
C ARG A 6 -38.73 -21.38 -15.40
N LEU A 7 -37.61 -21.98 -15.79
CA LEU A 7 -37.59 -23.32 -16.41
C LEU A 7 -37.45 -24.37 -15.32
N ASP A 8 -38.45 -25.26 -15.28
CA ASP A 8 -38.59 -26.42 -14.40
C ASP A 8 -38.22 -27.67 -15.21
N LEU A 9 -37.22 -28.42 -14.74
CA LEU A 9 -36.70 -29.63 -15.37
C LEU A 9 -36.91 -30.79 -14.39
N SER A 10 -38.07 -31.44 -14.47
CA SER A 10 -38.35 -32.71 -13.80
C SER A 10 -39.54 -33.44 -14.42
N ARG A 11 -39.24 -34.43 -15.29
CA ARG A 11 -40.01 -35.60 -15.76
C ARG A 11 -39.53 -35.88 -17.19
N MET A 12 -39.03 -37.06 -17.52
CA MET A 12 -39.85 -38.26 -17.65
C MET A 12 -39.02 -39.55 -17.46
N ALA A 13 -39.74 -40.57 -16.99
CA ALA A 13 -39.27 -41.90 -16.71
C ALA A 13 -39.43 -42.84 -17.92
N ARG A 14 -38.54 -43.83 -17.97
CA ARG A 14 -38.72 -45.27 -18.32
C ARG A 14 -39.65 -45.64 -19.49
N THR A 15 -39.07 -46.37 -20.44
CA THR A 15 -39.72 -47.52 -21.10
C THR A 15 -38.68 -48.59 -21.50
N THR A 16 -39.12 -49.84 -21.35
CA THR A 16 -38.46 -51.14 -21.47
C THR A 16 -38.42 -51.68 -22.90
N GLY A 17 -37.53 -52.64 -23.22
CA GLY A 17 -37.79 -53.65 -24.27
C GLY A 17 -36.61 -54.25 -25.05
N ASN A 18 -36.00 -55.30 -24.49
CA ASN A 18 -35.59 -56.60 -25.08
C ASN A 18 -35.10 -56.75 -26.55
N ALA A 19 -33.92 -57.40 -26.75
CA ALA A 19 -33.70 -58.56 -27.64
C ALA A 19 -32.23 -59.06 -27.58
N GLN A 20 -32.07 -60.39 -27.56
CA GLN A 20 -30.83 -61.18 -27.60
C GLN A 20 -30.22 -61.24 -29.01
N ASP A 21 -28.89 -61.39 -29.17
CA ASP A 21 -28.25 -62.64 -29.66
C ASP A 21 -26.70 -62.54 -29.77
N GLU A 22 -26.07 -63.71 -29.77
CA GLU A 22 -24.65 -64.13 -29.71
C GLU A 22 -23.56 -63.34 -30.48
N SER A 23 -22.35 -63.27 -29.89
CA SER A 23 -21.12 -63.89 -30.45
C SER A 23 -19.86 -63.66 -29.58
N ASP A 24 -19.01 -64.68 -29.64
CA ASP A 24 -17.82 -65.03 -28.87
C ASP A 24 -16.53 -64.17 -29.06
N VAL A 25 -15.79 -63.99 -27.94
CA VAL A 25 -14.30 -64.08 -27.75
C VAL A 25 -13.39 -62.92 -28.30
N PRO A 26 -12.19 -62.60 -27.73
CA PRO A 26 -11.60 -62.93 -26.41
C PRO A 26 -11.28 -61.71 -25.51
N GLU A 27 -11.06 -62.03 -24.24
CA GLU A 27 -10.34 -61.23 -23.25
C GLU A 27 -9.07 -60.58 -23.81
N SER A 28 -9.01 -59.26 -23.77
CA SER A 28 -7.74 -58.53 -23.78
C SER A 28 -7.18 -58.51 -22.37
N PRO A 29 -5.90 -58.89 -22.16
CA PRO A 29 -5.30 -58.94 -20.84
C PRO A 29 -5.28 -57.52 -20.25
N GLY A 30 -5.75 -57.42 -19.01
CA GLY A 30 -5.80 -56.20 -18.24
C GLY A 30 -4.49 -55.43 -18.31
N LEU A 31 -4.55 -54.27 -18.97
CA LEU A 31 -3.71 -53.15 -18.60
C LEU A 31 -4.12 -52.80 -17.16
N SER A 32 -3.36 -53.34 -16.23
CA SER A 32 -3.35 -52.88 -14.85
C SER A 32 -3.29 -51.35 -14.87
N PRO A 33 -4.24 -50.61 -14.25
CA PRO A 33 -4.09 -49.18 -14.13
C PRO A 33 -2.79 -48.98 -13.36
N LEU A 34 -1.77 -48.41 -14.02
CA LEU A 34 -0.52 -48.02 -13.40
C LEU A 34 -0.85 -47.33 -12.07
N PRO A 35 -0.13 -47.63 -10.98
CA PRO A 35 -0.38 -46.97 -9.71
C PRO A 35 -0.31 -45.46 -9.96
N ARG A 36 -1.45 -44.79 -9.81
CA ARG A 36 -1.64 -43.38 -10.13
C ARG A 36 -0.60 -42.60 -9.36
N ARG A 37 0.43 -42.11 -10.06
CA ARG A 37 1.54 -41.38 -9.46
C ARG A 37 0.99 -40.06 -8.92
N ARG A 38 0.73 -40.02 -7.62
CA ARG A 38 0.51 -38.76 -6.92
C ARG A 38 1.84 -38.02 -6.87
N VAL A 39 1.85 -36.76 -7.30
CA VAL A 39 3.02 -35.89 -7.19
C VAL A 39 2.94 -35.18 -5.85
N TRP A 40 3.94 -35.40 -4.99
CA TRP A 40 4.00 -34.87 -3.63
C TRP A 40 5.11 -33.83 -3.54
N MET A 41 4.89 -32.80 -2.74
CA MET A 41 5.74 -31.61 -2.72
C MET A 41 5.90 -31.16 -1.27
N SER A 42 7.11 -31.22 -0.73
CA SER A 42 7.36 -30.68 0.60
C SER A 42 7.33 -29.15 0.57
N LYS A 43 6.65 -28.54 1.55
CA LYS A 43 6.64 -27.09 1.74
C LYS A 43 8.07 -26.54 1.97
N ALA A 44 8.95 -27.33 2.58
CA ALA A 44 10.35 -26.96 2.76
C ALA A 44 11.13 -26.90 1.43
N VAL A 45 10.84 -27.83 0.51
CA VAL A 45 11.42 -27.84 -0.86
C VAL A 45 10.98 -26.58 -1.61
N LEU A 46 9.69 -26.23 -1.57
CA LEU A 46 9.16 -25.01 -2.20
C LEU A 46 9.78 -23.75 -1.60
N SER A 47 9.97 -23.70 -0.28
CA SER A 47 10.65 -22.58 0.39
C SER A 47 12.10 -22.41 -0.06
N ARG A 48 12.84 -23.51 -0.26
CA ARG A 48 14.21 -23.47 -0.80
C ARG A 48 14.23 -23.06 -2.27
N ALA A 49 13.31 -23.61 -3.07
CA ALA A 49 13.15 -23.23 -4.47
C ALA A 49 12.90 -21.71 -4.62
N ALA A 50 12.04 -21.13 -3.78
CA ALA A 50 11.81 -19.69 -3.78
C ALA A 50 13.10 -18.86 -3.60
N ALA A 51 13.99 -19.30 -2.70
CA ALA A 51 15.28 -18.64 -2.44
C ALA A 51 16.27 -18.74 -3.61
N HIS A 52 16.11 -19.73 -4.50
CA HIS A 52 16.87 -19.80 -5.74
C HIS A 52 16.37 -18.82 -6.80
N HIS A 53 15.09 -18.48 -6.77
CA HIS A 53 14.49 -17.55 -7.75
C HIS A 53 14.53 -16.09 -7.31
N THR A 54 14.67 -15.75 -6.03
CA THR A 54 14.74 -14.33 -5.64
C THR A 54 15.47 -14.10 -4.32
N SER A 55 16.15 -12.97 -4.22
CA SER A 55 16.70 -12.45 -2.96
C SER A 55 15.79 -11.41 -2.28
N CYS A 56 14.60 -11.15 -2.84
CA CYS A 56 13.65 -10.21 -2.26
C CYS A 56 13.05 -10.77 -0.96
N SER A 57 13.45 -10.20 0.18
CA SER A 57 12.90 -10.54 1.50
C SER A 57 11.36 -10.49 1.60
N GLY A 58 10.70 -9.60 0.84
CA GLY A 58 9.23 -9.52 0.79
C GLY A 58 8.61 -10.76 0.14
N CYS A 59 9.07 -11.14 -1.05
CA CYS A 59 8.63 -12.34 -1.74
C CYS A 59 8.86 -13.59 -0.88
N LEU A 60 10.05 -13.74 -0.29
CA LEU A 60 10.38 -14.90 0.54
C LEU A 60 9.51 -14.98 1.81
N SER A 61 9.17 -13.83 2.40
CA SER A 61 8.26 -13.79 3.56
C SER A 61 6.83 -14.14 3.17
N ALA A 62 6.37 -13.68 2.00
CA ALA A 62 5.06 -14.03 1.46
C ALA A 62 4.94 -15.54 1.21
N ILE A 63 5.96 -16.17 0.60
CA ILE A 63 5.97 -17.63 0.39
C ILE A 63 5.86 -18.39 1.71
N ARG A 64 6.61 -18.00 2.74
CA ARG A 64 6.50 -18.62 4.08
C ARG A 64 5.10 -18.46 4.67
N SER A 65 4.50 -17.29 4.52
CA SER A 65 3.12 -17.03 4.98
C SER A 65 2.11 -17.92 4.25
N PHE A 66 2.20 -18.02 2.92
CA PHE A 66 1.28 -18.87 2.14
C PHE A 66 1.45 -20.35 2.43
N LEU A 67 2.67 -20.83 2.66
CA LEU A 67 2.91 -22.23 3.03
C LEU A 67 2.42 -22.55 4.46
N SER A 68 2.28 -21.55 5.33
CA SER A 68 1.79 -21.73 6.71
C SER A 68 0.27 -21.82 6.83
N VAL A 69 -0.48 -21.44 5.79
CA VAL A 69 -1.94 -21.59 5.73
C VAL A 69 -2.34 -22.83 4.92
N SER A 70 -3.62 -23.20 4.96
CA SER A 70 -4.15 -24.26 4.12
C SER A 70 -4.08 -23.85 2.65
N ALA A 71 -3.73 -24.78 1.77
CA ALA A 71 -3.78 -24.55 0.33
C ALA A 71 -5.20 -24.20 -0.14
N GLN A 72 -6.25 -24.66 0.54
CA GLN A 72 -7.64 -24.36 0.17
C GLN A 72 -8.03 -22.89 0.42
N ASP A 73 -7.31 -22.21 1.31
CA ASP A 73 -7.51 -20.77 1.58
C ASP A 73 -6.83 -19.89 0.50
N LEU A 74 -5.98 -20.50 -0.33
CA LEU A 74 -5.29 -19.86 -1.43
C LEU A 74 -6.08 -20.04 -2.73
N ARG A 75 -6.47 -18.94 -3.36
CA ARG A 75 -7.36 -18.91 -4.52
C ARG A 75 -6.79 -19.65 -5.73
N LEU A 76 -5.54 -19.37 -6.10
CA LEU A 76 -4.84 -19.97 -7.24
C LEU A 76 -4.24 -21.33 -6.85
N VAL A 77 -3.50 -21.38 -5.74
CA VAL A 77 -2.77 -22.60 -5.34
C VAL A 77 -3.74 -23.72 -4.98
N GLY A 78 -4.79 -23.40 -4.22
CA GLY A 78 -5.82 -24.35 -3.85
C GLY A 78 -6.59 -24.93 -5.03
N SER A 79 -6.56 -24.30 -6.20
CA SER A 79 -7.18 -24.87 -7.40
C SER A 79 -6.40 -26.03 -8.01
N VAL A 80 -5.09 -26.13 -7.73
CA VAL A 80 -4.16 -27.09 -8.35
C VAL A 80 -3.71 -28.18 -7.39
N VAL A 81 -3.46 -27.82 -6.13
CA VAL A 81 -2.96 -28.73 -5.10
C VAL A 81 -3.90 -28.78 -3.90
N GLU A 82 -3.73 -29.80 -3.08
CA GLU A 82 -4.40 -29.98 -1.80
C GLU A 82 -3.38 -30.32 -0.70
N ASP A 83 -3.70 -30.03 0.56
CA ASP A 83 -2.84 -30.42 1.68
C ASP A 83 -2.96 -31.93 1.90
N CYS A 84 -1.82 -32.63 1.95
CA CYS A 84 -1.80 -34.05 2.28
C CYS A 84 -1.36 -34.30 3.73
N THR A 85 -0.39 -33.51 4.19
CA THR A 85 0.05 -33.45 5.60
C THR A 85 0.33 -31.99 5.96
N CYS A 86 0.66 -31.70 7.21
CA CYS A 86 1.00 -30.34 7.63
C CYS A 86 2.12 -29.69 6.77
N ASP A 87 3.06 -30.51 6.29
CA ASP A 87 4.29 -30.05 5.62
C ASP A 87 4.37 -30.44 4.14
N ALA A 88 3.30 -30.97 3.55
CA ALA A 88 3.30 -31.41 2.15
C ALA A 88 2.00 -31.09 1.40
N LEU A 89 2.19 -30.70 0.14
CA LEU A 89 1.14 -30.49 -0.85
C LEU A 89 1.13 -31.66 -1.83
N VAL A 90 -0.04 -32.01 -2.33
CA VAL A 90 -0.21 -33.04 -3.37
C VAL A 90 -0.99 -32.48 -4.54
N LEU A 91 -0.59 -32.85 -5.76
CA LEU A 91 -1.33 -32.50 -6.97
C LEU A 91 -2.75 -33.07 -6.91
N ARG A 92 -3.76 -32.24 -7.16
CA ARG A 92 -5.15 -32.69 -7.19
C ARG A 92 -5.36 -33.78 -8.24
N GLN A 93 -6.22 -34.73 -7.90
CA GLN A 93 -6.48 -35.90 -8.72
C GLN A 93 -6.98 -35.58 -10.13
N CYS A 94 -7.75 -34.50 -10.30
CA CYS A 94 -8.24 -34.07 -11.62
C CYS A 94 -7.12 -33.71 -12.62
N TYR A 95 -5.94 -33.31 -12.14
CA TYR A 95 -4.76 -33.04 -12.97
C TYR A 95 -3.84 -34.26 -13.04
N ALA A 96 -3.74 -35.05 -11.97
CA ALA A 96 -2.96 -36.28 -11.97
C ALA A 96 -3.53 -37.34 -12.94
N ASP A 97 -4.85 -37.37 -13.13
CA ASP A 97 -5.54 -38.33 -14.00
C ASP A 97 -5.60 -37.90 -15.47
N ASP A 98 -5.37 -36.61 -15.76
CA ASP A 98 -5.56 -36.03 -17.09
C ASP A 98 -4.35 -35.15 -17.48
N PRO A 99 -3.34 -35.75 -18.13
CA PRO A 99 -2.14 -35.02 -18.54
C PRO A 99 -2.44 -33.91 -19.55
N LYS A 100 -3.55 -33.96 -20.29
CA LYS A 100 -3.96 -32.86 -21.18
C LYS A 100 -4.41 -31.66 -20.37
N LYS A 101 -5.19 -31.85 -19.31
CA LYS A 101 -5.57 -30.77 -18.39
C LYS A 101 -4.36 -30.16 -17.69
N LEU A 102 -3.43 -30.98 -17.24
CA LEU A 102 -2.18 -30.49 -16.65
C LEU A 102 -1.36 -29.69 -17.68
N GLY A 103 -1.20 -30.20 -18.90
CA GLY A 103 -0.53 -29.48 -19.98
C GLY A 103 -1.19 -28.14 -20.32
N GLN A 104 -2.52 -28.08 -20.37
CA GLN A 104 -3.28 -26.83 -20.57
C GLN A 104 -3.09 -25.84 -19.42
N LEU A 105 -3.05 -26.31 -18.17
CA LEU A 105 -2.74 -25.47 -17.00
C LEU A 105 -1.35 -24.84 -17.13
N MET A 106 -0.35 -25.64 -17.50
CA MET A 106 1.03 -25.17 -17.63
C MET A 106 1.22 -24.19 -18.79
N GLN A 107 0.46 -24.36 -19.88
CA GLN A 107 0.45 -23.43 -21.02
C GLN A 107 -0.28 -22.12 -20.68
N SER A 108 -1.36 -22.17 -19.89
CA SER A 108 -2.11 -20.98 -19.48
C SER A 108 -1.41 -20.16 -18.38
N PHE A 109 -0.51 -20.79 -17.62
CA PHE A 109 0.31 -20.13 -16.61
C PHE A 109 1.82 -20.36 -16.87
N PRO A 110 2.42 -19.65 -17.84
CA PRO A 110 3.86 -19.69 -18.07
C PRO A 110 4.58 -19.06 -16.88
N HIS A 111 5.11 -19.91 -16.00
CA HIS A 111 5.72 -19.52 -14.72
C HIS A 111 7.03 -18.73 -14.87
N SER A 112 7.66 -18.76 -16.06
CA SER A 112 8.88 -17.99 -16.37
C SER A 112 8.68 -16.48 -16.15
N ASN A 113 7.54 -15.93 -16.58
CA ASN A 113 7.25 -14.50 -16.47
C ASN A 113 7.12 -14.07 -15.01
N VAL A 114 6.57 -14.94 -14.16
CA VAL A 114 6.42 -14.68 -12.72
C VAL A 114 7.79 -14.67 -12.03
N PHE A 115 8.70 -15.55 -12.44
CA PHE A 115 10.06 -15.60 -11.90
C PHE A 115 10.89 -14.35 -12.24
N GLU A 116 10.62 -13.71 -13.38
CA GLU A 116 11.21 -12.41 -13.72
C GLU A 116 10.67 -11.29 -12.83
N GLN A 117 9.35 -11.25 -12.59
CA GLN A 117 8.69 -10.20 -11.78
C GLN A 117 9.10 -10.19 -10.30
N VAL A 118 9.57 -11.33 -9.77
CA VAL A 118 10.07 -11.43 -8.39
C VAL A 118 11.55 -11.09 -8.26
N GLN A 119 12.27 -10.90 -9.36
CA GLN A 119 13.67 -10.48 -9.29
C GLN A 119 13.79 -9.06 -8.75
N PRO A 120 14.77 -8.78 -7.88
CA PRO A 120 15.19 -7.43 -7.63
C PRO A 120 15.73 -6.77 -8.90
N GLU A 121 15.39 -5.49 -9.10
CA GLU A 121 15.99 -4.69 -10.17
C GLU A 121 17.50 -4.51 -9.93
N LYS A 122 18.25 -4.16 -10.99
CA LYS A 122 19.69 -3.93 -10.90
C LYS A 122 20.02 -2.89 -9.82
N GLY A 123 20.77 -3.32 -8.79
CA GLY A 123 21.17 -2.47 -7.66
C GLY A 123 20.13 -2.36 -6.53
N ALA A 124 18.93 -2.91 -6.70
CA ALA A 124 17.90 -2.98 -5.66
C ALA A 124 18.00 -4.27 -4.84
N LYS A 125 17.54 -4.22 -3.59
CA LYS A 125 17.42 -5.41 -2.71
C LYS A 125 16.05 -6.08 -2.78
N ARG A 126 15.10 -5.49 -3.52
CA ARG A 126 13.69 -5.90 -3.55
C ARG A 126 13.16 -5.79 -4.98
N CYS A 127 12.17 -6.61 -5.33
CA CYS A 127 11.45 -6.51 -6.59
C CYS A 127 10.61 -5.22 -6.65
N ALA A 128 10.09 -4.90 -7.84
CA ALA A 128 9.28 -3.70 -8.08
C ALA A 128 8.14 -3.53 -7.06
N LEU A 129 7.37 -4.60 -6.77
CA LEU A 129 6.23 -4.53 -5.83
C LEU A 129 6.62 -4.49 -4.34
N HIS A 130 7.79 -5.01 -3.95
CA HIS A 130 8.24 -4.98 -2.56
C HIS A 130 9.20 -3.84 -2.25
N ARG A 131 9.67 -3.14 -3.27
CA ARG A 131 10.31 -1.83 -3.10
C ARG A 131 9.26 -0.91 -2.49
N ARG A 132 9.63 -0.16 -1.45
CA ARG A 132 8.80 0.97 -1.05
C ARG A 132 8.79 1.90 -2.25
N ALA A 133 7.69 1.95 -3.01
CA ALA A 133 7.31 3.19 -3.64
C ALA A 133 7.40 4.21 -2.52
N GLY A 134 8.24 5.22 -2.67
CA GLY A 134 8.34 6.24 -1.65
C GLY A 134 6.92 6.68 -1.34
N VAL A 135 6.51 6.59 -0.08
CA VAL A 135 5.41 7.38 0.44
C VAL A 135 5.90 8.83 0.39
N VAL A 136 6.19 9.32 -0.81
CA VAL A 136 6.44 10.72 -1.02
C VAL A 136 5.05 11.30 -0.92
N ALA A 137 4.90 12.17 0.06
CA ALA A 137 3.71 12.89 0.46
C ALA A 137 3.12 13.79 -0.65
N SER A 138 3.41 13.49 -1.91
CA SER A 138 2.77 14.10 -3.06
C SER A 138 1.56 13.25 -3.40
N ALA A 139 0.40 13.76 -3.02
CA ALA A 139 -0.89 13.28 -3.49
C ALA A 139 -1.15 13.64 -4.97
N LEU A 140 -0.14 14.23 -5.64
CA LEU A 140 -0.16 14.46 -7.07
C LEU A 140 -0.06 13.13 -7.84
N PRO A 141 -0.66 13.07 -9.04
CA PRO A 141 -0.50 11.94 -9.94
C PRO A 141 0.95 11.91 -10.41
N ASP A 142 1.75 11.07 -9.78
CA ASP A 142 2.92 10.51 -10.46
C ASP A 142 2.33 9.72 -11.63
N ASN A 143 2.67 10.11 -12.86
CA ASN A 143 2.01 9.70 -14.13
C ASN A 143 2.11 8.17 -14.42
N SER A 144 2.52 7.38 -13.44
CA SER A 144 2.67 5.92 -13.48
C SER A 144 1.58 5.14 -12.73
N TRP A 145 0.74 5.78 -11.91
CA TRP A 145 -0.29 5.09 -11.13
C TRP A 145 -1.67 5.72 -11.29
N ASP A 146 -2.55 5.00 -11.99
CA ASP A 146 -3.97 5.36 -12.12
C ASP A 146 -4.77 4.72 -10.98
N TRP A 147 -5.31 5.55 -10.10
CA TRP A 147 -6.10 5.10 -8.96
C TRP A 147 -7.44 4.51 -9.39
N ARG A 148 -8.00 4.91 -10.55
CA ARG A 148 -9.29 4.40 -11.06
C ARG A 148 -9.14 2.95 -11.46
N ASP A 149 -8.14 2.65 -12.27
CA ASP A 149 -7.75 1.28 -12.61
C ASP A 149 -7.44 0.44 -11.37
N ALA A 150 -6.74 1.03 -10.38
CA ALA A 150 -6.43 0.35 -9.13
C ALA A 150 -7.71 0.00 -8.34
N TRP A 151 -8.66 0.93 -8.25
CA TRP A 151 -9.94 0.75 -7.58
C TRP A 151 -10.79 -0.35 -8.23
N GLU A 152 -10.84 -0.40 -9.56
CA GLU A 152 -11.60 -1.40 -10.30
C GLU A 152 -11.04 -2.83 -10.12
N ARG A 153 -9.72 -2.95 -9.98
CA ARG A 153 -9.04 -4.23 -9.77
C ARG A 153 -9.21 -4.79 -8.35
N LEU A 154 -9.56 -3.95 -7.37
CA LEU A 154 -9.72 -4.40 -5.99
C LEU A 154 -11.00 -5.24 -5.81
N PRO A 155 -10.91 -6.40 -5.15
CA PRO A 155 -12.08 -7.16 -4.72
C PRO A 155 -12.98 -6.35 -3.78
N SER A 156 -14.30 -6.56 -3.86
CA SER A 156 -15.29 -5.84 -3.02
C SER A 156 -14.99 -5.88 -1.51
N PRO A 157 -14.51 -6.98 -0.90
CA PRO A 157 -14.11 -6.95 0.51
C PRO A 157 -13.05 -5.89 0.83
N ILE A 158 -12.02 -5.76 -0.03
CA ILE A 158 -10.94 -4.78 0.15
C ILE A 158 -11.46 -3.36 -0.15
N ARG A 159 -12.36 -3.20 -1.13
CA ARG A 159 -12.99 -1.88 -1.39
C ARG A 159 -13.81 -1.39 -0.21
N ARG A 160 -14.54 -2.28 0.47
CA ARG A 160 -15.28 -1.94 1.69
C ARG A 160 -14.35 -1.50 2.82
N GLU A 161 -13.20 -2.15 2.97
CA GLU A 161 -12.18 -1.73 3.95
C GLU A 161 -11.62 -0.34 3.62
N VAL A 162 -11.28 -0.08 2.35
CA VAL A 162 -10.79 1.26 1.91
C VAL A 162 -11.84 2.35 2.14
N ALA A 163 -13.13 2.02 2.01
CA ALA A 163 -14.24 2.96 2.20
C ALA A 163 -14.55 3.25 3.69
N LEU A 164 -13.85 2.62 4.63
CA LEU A 164 -13.91 2.93 6.05
C LEU A 164 -12.76 3.86 6.42
N VAL A 165 -13.08 5.05 6.93
CA VAL A 165 -12.08 6.04 7.34
C VAL A 165 -12.12 6.19 8.86
N ASP A 166 -11.03 5.84 9.53
CA ASP A 166 -10.89 6.09 10.97
C ASP A 166 -11.04 7.59 11.27
N VAL A 167 -11.96 7.93 12.18
CA VAL A 167 -12.31 9.32 12.50
C VAL A 167 -11.14 10.04 13.17
N GLY A 168 -10.32 9.37 13.99
CA GLY A 168 -9.14 9.98 14.60
C GLY A 168 -8.03 10.28 13.58
N VAL A 169 -7.85 9.40 12.59
CA VAL A 169 -6.96 9.65 11.45
C VAL A 169 -7.48 10.81 10.61
N LEU A 170 -8.79 10.86 10.35
CA LEU A 170 -9.42 11.95 9.60
C LEU A 170 -9.32 13.28 10.34
N GLU A 171 -9.58 13.32 11.64
CA GLU A 171 -9.43 14.51 12.48
C GLU A 171 -7.99 15.05 12.41
N SER A 172 -7.01 14.15 12.52
CA SER A 172 -5.60 14.50 12.36
C SER A 172 -5.30 15.04 10.95
N ALA A 173 -5.96 14.52 9.92
CA ALA A 173 -5.83 15.01 8.54
C ALA A 173 -6.45 16.39 8.37
N VAL A 174 -7.62 16.67 8.95
CA VAL A 174 -8.27 17.98 8.96
C VAL A 174 -7.40 19.01 9.70
N GLN A 175 -6.84 18.65 10.86
CA GLN A 175 -5.93 19.51 11.60
C GLN A 175 -4.65 19.83 10.80
N ARG A 176 -4.09 18.82 10.11
CA ARG A 176 -2.94 19.04 9.22
C ARG A 176 -3.32 19.94 8.06
N ALA A 177 -4.43 19.65 7.37
CA ALA A 177 -4.91 20.43 6.24
C ALA A 177 -5.12 21.90 6.64
N THR A 178 -5.83 22.15 7.73
CA THR A 178 -6.09 23.52 8.23
C THR A 178 -4.86 24.23 8.80
N SER A 179 -3.73 23.53 9.01
CA SER A 179 -2.47 24.10 9.48
C SER A 179 -1.43 24.25 8.38
N SER A 180 -1.42 23.35 7.39
CA SER A 180 -0.48 23.36 6.26
C SER A 180 -0.94 24.26 5.13
N LYS A 181 -2.26 24.33 4.92
CA LYS A 181 -2.90 25.27 4.01
C LYS A 181 -3.09 26.55 4.82
N HIS A 182 -2.61 27.69 4.33
CA HIS A 182 -2.69 28.98 5.01
C HIS A 182 -4.15 29.47 5.09
N PHE A 183 -5.01 28.79 5.85
CA PHE A 183 -6.33 29.29 6.16
C PHE A 183 -6.20 30.60 6.92
N CYS A 184 -7.04 31.59 6.58
CA CYS A 184 -7.15 32.73 7.46
C CYS A 184 -7.68 32.28 8.84
N PRO A 185 -7.31 32.97 9.93
CA PRO A 185 -7.76 32.63 11.28
C PRO A 185 -9.29 32.54 11.43
N ASP A 186 -10.03 33.30 10.62
CA ASP A 186 -11.49 33.39 10.68
C ASP A 186 -12.21 32.23 9.97
N CYS A 187 -11.58 31.62 8.94
CA CYS A 187 -12.18 30.50 8.18
C CYS A 187 -11.84 29.13 8.77
N LYS A 188 -10.74 28.99 9.49
CA LYS A 188 -10.35 27.72 10.13
C LYS A 188 -11.44 27.16 11.07
N PRO A 189 -12.10 27.96 11.93
CA PRO A 189 -13.20 27.51 12.76
C PRO A 189 -14.35 26.87 11.97
N ASN A 190 -14.69 27.41 10.79
CA ASN A 190 -15.78 26.87 9.96
C ASN A 190 -15.48 25.44 9.51
N VAL A 191 -14.24 25.16 9.07
CA VAL A 191 -13.82 23.81 8.65
C VAL A 191 -13.86 22.83 9.81
N ILE A 192 -13.38 23.24 10.99
CA ILE A 192 -13.40 22.39 12.20
C ILE A 192 -14.85 22.13 12.64
N ALA A 193 -15.68 23.16 12.68
CA ALA A 193 -17.09 23.03 13.03
C ALA A 193 -17.84 22.11 12.08
N MET A 194 -17.57 22.21 10.77
CA MET A 194 -18.19 21.34 9.77
C MET A 194 -17.73 19.88 9.89
N PHE A 195 -16.47 19.65 10.28
CA PHE A 195 -16.00 18.32 10.65
C PHE A 195 -16.77 17.78 11.87
N ASP A 196 -16.91 18.57 12.92
CA ASP A 196 -17.62 18.16 14.14
C ASP A 196 -19.11 17.86 13.88
N VAL A 197 -19.76 18.60 12.98
CA VAL A 197 -21.12 18.27 12.53
C VAL A 197 -21.13 16.95 11.76
N LEU A 198 -20.18 16.73 10.84
CA LEU A 198 -20.10 15.48 10.08
C LEU A 198 -19.99 14.26 11.00
N VAL A 199 -19.18 14.36 12.05
CA VAL A 199 -18.99 13.26 13.01
C VAL A 199 -20.03 13.21 14.12
N GLY A 200 -21.03 14.11 14.12
CA GLY A 200 -22.12 14.13 15.09
C GLY A 200 -21.75 14.64 16.48
N ARG A 201 -20.65 15.40 16.60
CA ARG A 201 -20.22 16.06 17.84
C ARG A 201 -20.90 17.41 18.05
N TYR A 202 -21.43 18.01 16.99
CA TYR A 202 -22.09 19.31 17.01
C TYR A 202 -23.37 19.28 16.16
N ASP A 203 -24.40 20.00 16.60
CA ASP A 203 -25.65 20.09 15.85
C ASP A 203 -25.56 21.16 14.76
N LEU A 204 -25.93 20.81 13.52
CA LEU A 204 -25.86 21.71 12.37
C LEU A 204 -26.63 23.03 12.60
N LEU A 205 -27.79 22.96 13.25
CA LEU A 205 -28.65 24.12 13.51
C LEU A 205 -28.04 25.12 14.50
N ASP A 206 -27.03 24.71 15.25
CA ASP A 206 -26.33 25.55 16.21
C ASP A 206 -25.16 26.31 15.55
N LEU A 207 -24.93 26.14 14.24
CA LEU A 207 -23.92 26.87 13.49
C LEU A 207 -24.47 28.18 12.90
N PRO A 208 -23.72 29.30 13.01
CA PRO A 208 -24.03 30.52 12.27
C PRO A 208 -24.03 30.25 10.76
N GLY A 209 -25.04 30.75 10.04
CA GLY A 209 -25.15 30.56 8.59
C GLY A 209 -25.72 29.20 8.15
N ALA A 210 -26.12 28.31 9.07
CA ALA A 210 -26.62 26.97 8.74
C ALA A 210 -27.83 26.92 7.78
N ILE A 211 -28.63 27.99 7.71
CA ILE A 211 -29.79 28.06 6.81
C ILE A 211 -29.40 28.61 5.43
N GLU A 212 -28.41 29.50 5.36
CA GLU A 212 -28.06 30.26 4.15
C GLU A 212 -26.90 29.61 3.39
N ASP A 213 -25.91 29.10 4.11
CA ASP A 213 -24.61 28.71 3.57
C ASP A 213 -24.38 27.20 3.55
N TYR A 214 -25.26 26.39 4.18
CA TYR A 214 -25.12 24.94 4.19
C TYR A 214 -25.72 24.32 2.91
N ASN A 215 -24.93 23.51 2.22
CA ASN A 215 -25.39 22.76 1.06
C ASN A 215 -25.63 21.28 1.42
N PRO A 216 -26.88 20.81 1.52
CA PRO A 216 -27.18 19.43 1.90
C PRO A 216 -26.66 18.41 0.88
N VAL A 217 -26.55 18.78 -0.40
CA VAL A 217 -26.09 17.88 -1.46
C VAL A 217 -24.63 17.48 -1.25
N LEU A 218 -23.81 18.35 -0.65
CA LEU A 218 -22.40 18.06 -0.44
C LEU A 218 -22.19 16.93 0.58
N PHE A 219 -23.08 16.83 1.57
CA PHE A 219 -22.94 15.96 2.73
C PHE A 219 -23.98 14.82 2.79
N ASP A 220 -24.93 14.77 1.84
CA ASP A 220 -25.98 13.75 1.75
C ASP A 220 -25.44 12.32 1.81
N SER A 221 -24.32 12.07 1.12
CA SER A 221 -23.70 10.74 1.08
C SER A 221 -22.87 10.40 2.33
N LEU A 222 -22.59 11.37 3.21
CA LEU A 222 -21.65 11.25 4.33
C LEU A 222 -22.32 11.35 5.72
N MET A 223 -23.35 12.17 5.87
CA MET A 223 -24.01 12.42 7.16
C MET A 223 -24.64 11.16 7.75
N GLY A 224 -24.50 11.00 9.07
CA GLY A 224 -25.06 9.86 9.80
C GLY A 224 -24.41 8.51 9.48
N ARG A 225 -23.25 8.50 8.81
CA ARG A 225 -22.51 7.28 8.45
C ARG A 225 -21.31 6.99 9.35
N VAL A 226 -21.20 7.68 10.48
CA VAL A 226 -20.23 7.32 11.51
C VAL A 226 -20.73 6.08 12.24
N ILE A 227 -19.90 5.04 12.25
CA ILE A 227 -20.13 3.79 12.97
C ILE A 227 -19.10 3.66 14.10
N THR A 228 -19.52 3.11 15.22
CA THR A 228 -18.62 2.79 16.34
C THR A 228 -18.37 1.30 16.38
N GLU A 229 -17.11 0.89 16.30
CA GLU A 229 -16.69 -0.50 16.43
C GLU A 229 -15.99 -0.73 17.77
N GLN A 230 -16.24 -1.89 18.38
CA GLN A 230 -15.49 -2.35 19.54
C GLN A 230 -14.21 -3.04 19.09
N LEU A 231 -13.09 -2.59 19.63
CA LEU A 231 -11.78 -3.17 19.41
C LEU A 231 -11.55 -4.38 20.34
N ASN A 232 -10.67 -5.28 19.91
CA ASN A 232 -10.33 -6.50 20.66
C ASN A 232 -9.68 -6.23 22.03
N ASP A 233 -9.10 -5.05 22.23
CA ASP A 233 -8.49 -4.61 23.49
C ASP A 233 -9.52 -3.95 24.44
N GLY A 234 -10.81 -3.95 24.08
CA GLY A 234 -11.88 -3.28 24.81
C GLY A 234 -12.00 -1.78 24.49
N GLY A 235 -11.18 -1.26 23.58
CA GLY A 235 -11.31 0.09 23.05
C GLY A 235 -12.53 0.27 22.15
N ARG A 236 -12.86 1.53 21.85
CA ARG A 236 -13.87 1.89 20.84
C ARG A 236 -13.21 2.79 19.81
N SER A 237 -13.44 2.50 18.53
CA SER A 237 -13.02 3.35 17.41
C SER A 237 -14.24 3.77 16.61
N GLU A 238 -14.21 5.00 16.11
CA GLU A 238 -15.22 5.56 15.23
C GLU A 238 -14.69 5.56 13.80
N PHE A 239 -15.54 5.13 12.87
CA PHE A 239 -15.23 5.09 11.44
C PHE A 239 -16.31 5.81 10.66
N LEU A 240 -15.90 6.67 9.73
CA LEU A 240 -16.77 7.21 8.70
C LEU A 240 -16.90 6.17 7.58
N HIS A 241 -18.11 5.68 7.34
CA HIS A 241 -18.38 4.74 6.25
C HIS A 241 -18.78 5.49 4.97
N CYS A 242 -17.83 5.65 4.06
CA CYS A 242 -18.11 6.13 2.71
C CYS A 242 -18.74 5.00 1.88
N ARG A 243 -19.74 5.31 1.05
CA ARG A 243 -20.28 4.29 0.13
C ARG A 243 -19.26 3.98 -0.97
N GLU A 244 -19.21 2.73 -1.43
CA GLU A 244 -18.27 2.32 -2.51
C GLU A 244 -18.44 3.16 -3.80
N ASP A 245 -19.67 3.55 -4.15
CA ASP A 245 -19.97 4.41 -5.31
C ASP A 245 -19.58 5.88 -5.11
N GLU A 246 -19.41 6.31 -3.85
CA GLU A 246 -19.02 7.67 -3.49
C GLU A 246 -17.50 7.86 -3.44
N VAL A 247 -16.73 6.80 -3.15
CA VAL A 247 -15.26 6.87 -2.99
C VAL A 247 -14.60 7.53 -4.20
N ALA A 248 -15.02 7.15 -5.42
CA ALA A 248 -14.47 7.72 -6.64
C ALA A 248 -14.76 9.22 -6.78
N ASN A 249 -15.94 9.67 -6.36
CA ASN A 249 -16.31 11.08 -6.40
C ASN A 249 -15.49 11.88 -5.39
N LEU A 250 -15.34 11.38 -4.16
CA LEU A 250 -14.54 12.05 -3.11
C LEU A 250 -13.07 12.18 -3.51
N ILE A 251 -12.48 11.14 -4.10
CA ILE A 251 -11.10 11.21 -4.62
C ILE A 251 -11.02 12.21 -5.78
N ALA A 252 -12.00 12.23 -6.70
CA ALA A 252 -12.03 13.18 -7.80
C ALA A 252 -12.19 14.63 -7.32
N ASP A 253 -13.01 14.88 -6.29
CA ASP A 253 -13.14 16.18 -5.65
C ASP A 253 -11.77 16.64 -5.12
N PHE A 254 -11.05 15.75 -4.43
CA PHE A 254 -9.71 16.02 -3.95
C PHE A 254 -8.73 16.35 -5.09
N GLU A 255 -8.74 15.61 -6.20
CA GLU A 255 -7.88 15.89 -7.36
C GLU A 255 -8.18 17.25 -7.99
N ALA A 256 -9.47 17.56 -8.22
CA ALA A 256 -9.90 18.85 -8.75
C ALA A 256 -9.45 20.00 -7.84
N PHE A 257 -9.56 19.76 -6.54
CA PHE A 257 -9.21 20.70 -5.50
C PHE A 257 -7.70 20.95 -5.41
N GLU A 258 -6.85 19.93 -5.56
CA GLU A 258 -5.38 20.09 -5.68
C GLU A 258 -4.96 20.79 -6.98
N ILE A 259 -5.63 20.51 -8.12
CA ILE A 259 -5.35 21.18 -9.40
C ILE A 259 -5.64 22.67 -9.31
N GLN A 260 -6.75 23.05 -8.67
CA GLN A 260 -7.10 24.45 -8.43
C GLN A 260 -6.02 25.17 -7.61
N GLU A 261 -5.41 24.48 -6.66
CA GLU A 261 -4.36 25.03 -5.80
C GLU A 261 -3.03 25.24 -6.52
N LEU A 262 -2.62 24.27 -7.35
CA LEU A 262 -1.42 24.40 -8.16
C LEU A 262 -1.50 25.53 -9.19
N THR A 263 -2.72 25.88 -9.62
CA THR A 263 -2.98 26.89 -10.64
C THR A 263 -3.32 28.27 -10.08
N SER A 264 -3.61 28.37 -8.78
CA SER A 264 -3.94 29.62 -8.11
C SER A 264 -2.68 30.29 -7.55
N PRO A 265 -2.33 31.53 -7.97
CA PRO A 265 -1.19 32.25 -7.42
C PRO A 265 -1.49 32.68 -5.98
N VAL A 266 -1.06 31.85 -5.02
CA VAL A 266 -0.94 32.07 -3.56
C VAL A 266 -1.85 33.17 -3.02
N ASN A 267 -3.07 32.79 -2.64
CA ASN A 267 -3.82 33.49 -1.61
C ASN A 267 -4.07 32.55 -0.44
N GLN A 268 -4.23 33.13 0.75
CA GLN A 268 -4.73 32.41 1.91
C GLN A 268 -6.01 31.66 1.53
N ARG A 269 -6.17 30.45 2.08
CA ARG A 269 -7.40 29.69 1.88
C ARG A 269 -8.51 30.31 2.70
N HIS A 270 -9.66 30.46 2.06
CA HIS A 270 -10.86 30.97 2.70
C HIS A 270 -11.96 29.92 2.55
N ALA A 271 -12.56 29.57 3.69
CA ALA A 271 -13.82 28.87 3.79
C ALA A 271 -14.76 29.80 4.55
N ALA A 272 -15.16 30.88 3.89
CA ALA A 272 -15.94 31.96 4.49
C ALA A 272 -17.37 31.50 4.79
N THR A 273 -17.88 30.59 3.97
CA THR A 273 -19.22 30.00 4.05
C THR A 273 -19.14 28.52 4.45
N LEU A 274 -20.25 27.97 4.95
CA LEU A 274 -20.30 26.57 5.39
C LEU A 274 -20.14 25.59 4.23
N ASP A 275 -20.67 25.87 3.05
CA ASP A 275 -20.47 25.05 1.84
C ASP A 275 -18.99 24.93 1.44
N GLN A 276 -18.21 26.00 1.51
CA GLN A 276 -16.77 25.97 1.29
C GLN A 276 -16.05 25.12 2.35
N ALA A 277 -16.52 25.17 3.60
CA ALA A 277 -16.03 24.28 4.65
C ALA A 277 -16.39 22.81 4.37
N GLN A 278 -17.57 22.53 3.83
CA GLN A 278 -17.98 21.19 3.41
C GLN A 278 -17.09 20.65 2.28
N GLU A 279 -16.76 21.48 1.29
CA GLU A 279 -15.85 21.11 0.19
C GLU A 279 -14.44 20.76 0.71
N GLU A 280 -13.91 21.51 1.67
CA GLU A 280 -12.61 21.22 2.29
C GLU A 280 -12.63 19.89 3.07
N ILE A 281 -13.72 19.58 3.76
CA ILE A 281 -13.88 18.28 4.43
C ILE A 281 -13.97 17.15 3.40
N ARG A 282 -14.76 17.30 2.33
CA ARG A 282 -14.83 16.30 1.24
C ARG A 282 -13.47 16.06 0.61
N ALA A 283 -12.73 17.11 0.28
CA ALA A 283 -11.39 17.00 -0.29
C ALA A 283 -10.43 16.31 0.69
N THR A 284 -10.54 16.59 1.99
CA THR A 284 -9.71 15.92 3.02
C THR A 284 -10.05 14.43 3.13
N ILE A 285 -11.32 14.05 3.04
CA ILE A 285 -11.76 12.65 2.99
C ILE A 285 -11.21 11.98 1.72
N GLY A 286 -11.34 12.63 0.57
CA GLY A 286 -10.79 12.16 -0.71
C GLY A 286 -9.29 11.89 -0.66
N ALA A 287 -8.52 12.82 -0.09
CA ALA A 287 -7.09 12.64 0.13
C ALA A 287 -6.78 11.39 0.99
N GLN A 288 -7.55 11.20 2.06
CA GLN A 288 -7.38 10.05 2.95
C GLN A 288 -7.75 8.73 2.27
N LEU A 289 -8.86 8.71 1.52
CA LEU A 289 -9.27 7.55 0.72
C LEU A 289 -8.22 7.18 -0.33
N LEU A 290 -7.60 8.17 -0.99
CA LEU A 290 -6.54 7.92 -1.97
C LEU A 290 -5.30 7.25 -1.34
N VAL A 291 -4.91 7.68 -0.14
CA VAL A 291 -3.81 7.06 0.62
C VAL A 291 -4.14 5.62 1.02
N GLN A 292 -5.37 5.38 1.49
CA GLN A 292 -5.84 4.04 1.83
C GLN A 292 -5.90 3.13 0.61
N LEU A 293 -6.46 3.62 -0.50
CA LEU A 293 -6.53 2.93 -1.78
C LEU A 293 -5.14 2.53 -2.29
N ARG A 294 -4.17 3.46 -2.27
CA ARG A 294 -2.79 3.16 -2.67
C ARG A 294 -2.20 2.03 -1.83
N THR A 295 -2.41 2.09 -0.53
CA THR A 295 -1.90 1.07 0.41
C THR A 295 -2.56 -0.29 0.17
N ALA A 296 -3.88 -0.32 0.05
CA ALA A 296 -4.65 -1.53 -0.19
C ALA A 296 -4.36 -2.15 -1.57
N SER A 297 -4.27 -1.32 -2.62
CA SER A 297 -3.88 -1.75 -3.97
C SER A 297 -2.49 -2.37 -3.97
N GLN A 298 -1.51 -1.74 -3.29
CA GLN A 298 -0.16 -2.29 -3.21
C GLN A 298 -0.16 -3.63 -2.46
N ALA A 299 -0.85 -3.70 -1.32
CA ALA A 299 -0.97 -4.93 -0.54
C ALA A 299 -1.62 -6.05 -1.37
N HIS A 300 -2.73 -5.76 -2.05
CA HIS A 300 -3.41 -6.71 -2.92
C HIS A 300 -2.51 -7.19 -4.07
N ALA A 301 -1.82 -6.28 -4.77
CA ALA A 301 -0.89 -6.62 -5.83
C ALA A 301 0.26 -7.51 -5.32
N THR A 302 0.83 -7.22 -4.15
CA THR A 302 1.87 -8.05 -3.55
C THR A 302 1.36 -9.44 -3.17
N ALA A 303 0.13 -9.56 -2.68
CA ALA A 303 -0.48 -10.85 -2.35
C ALA A 303 -0.72 -11.69 -3.61
N VAL A 304 -1.28 -11.09 -4.66
CA VAL A 304 -1.51 -11.77 -5.95
C VAL A 304 -0.19 -12.23 -6.57
N GLN A 305 0.83 -11.37 -6.64
CA GLN A 305 2.14 -11.76 -7.17
C GLN A 305 2.78 -12.87 -6.34
N GLY A 306 2.68 -12.81 -5.01
CA GLY A 306 3.25 -13.82 -4.14
C GLY A 306 2.57 -15.18 -4.30
N GLU A 307 1.25 -15.20 -4.49
CA GLU A 307 0.51 -16.44 -4.74
C GLU A 307 0.80 -17.00 -6.14
N GLN A 308 0.87 -16.15 -7.16
CA GLN A 308 1.32 -16.54 -8.51
C GLN A 308 2.74 -17.11 -8.48
N PHE A 309 3.63 -16.54 -7.66
CA PHE A 309 4.98 -17.03 -7.50
C PHE A 309 5.01 -18.42 -6.86
N LEU A 310 4.21 -18.65 -5.81
CA LEU A 310 4.07 -19.98 -5.21
C LEU A 310 3.53 -21.00 -6.23
N LEU A 311 2.50 -20.64 -6.99
CA LEU A 311 1.98 -21.48 -8.06
C LEU A 311 3.05 -21.77 -9.12
N GLY A 312 3.84 -20.77 -9.51
CA GLY A 312 4.94 -20.96 -10.46
C GLY A 312 5.99 -21.96 -9.99
N LEU A 313 6.38 -21.91 -8.70
CA LEU A 313 7.27 -22.90 -8.09
C LEU A 313 6.65 -24.30 -8.09
N ILE A 314 5.34 -24.40 -7.85
CA ILE A 314 4.61 -25.66 -7.88
C ILE A 314 4.62 -26.26 -9.30
N LEU A 315 4.31 -25.45 -10.31
CA LEU A 315 4.28 -25.90 -11.70
C LEU A 315 5.68 -26.27 -12.22
N ASP A 316 6.72 -25.51 -11.87
CA ASP A 316 8.11 -25.86 -12.20
C ASP A 316 8.53 -27.19 -11.55
N PHE A 317 8.16 -27.44 -10.29
CA PHE A 317 8.42 -28.73 -9.65
C PHE A 317 7.67 -29.88 -10.34
N ILE A 318 6.38 -29.69 -10.66
CA ILE A 318 5.59 -30.72 -11.36
C ILE A 318 6.19 -31.00 -12.74
N GLN A 319 6.58 -29.97 -13.50
CA GLN A 319 7.25 -30.13 -14.80
C GLN A 319 8.47 -31.04 -14.68
N ARG A 320 9.35 -30.76 -13.71
CA ARG A 320 10.55 -31.57 -13.47
C ARG A 320 10.21 -33.00 -13.05
N ALA A 321 9.20 -33.19 -12.21
CA ALA A 321 8.77 -34.52 -11.77
C ALA A 321 8.19 -35.36 -12.91
N VAL A 322 7.51 -34.71 -13.87
CA VAL A 322 7.00 -35.36 -15.09
C VAL A 322 8.16 -35.68 -16.05
N ASP A 323 9.11 -34.76 -16.25
CA ASP A 323 10.22 -34.93 -17.18
C ASP A 323 11.26 -35.98 -16.72
N THR A 324 11.32 -36.27 -15.41
CA THR A 324 12.31 -37.18 -14.81
C THR A 324 11.79 -38.61 -14.58
N ASP A 325 10.64 -38.98 -15.15
CA ASP A 325 10.01 -40.30 -14.97
C ASP A 325 9.88 -40.74 -13.48
N GLY A 326 9.62 -39.77 -12.59
CA GLY A 326 9.18 -39.98 -11.20
C GLY A 326 10.19 -40.62 -10.25
N GLU A 327 11.48 -40.44 -10.49
CA GLU A 327 12.47 -40.43 -9.40
C GLU A 327 12.20 -39.18 -8.54
N SER A 328 11.18 -39.27 -7.68
CA SER A 328 10.80 -38.21 -6.74
C SER A 328 11.81 -38.09 -5.59
N GLU A 329 13.08 -37.90 -5.94
CA GLU A 329 14.16 -37.52 -5.04
C GLU A 329 15.18 -36.67 -5.82
N LEU A 330 14.74 -35.49 -6.27
CA LEU A 330 15.62 -34.52 -6.93
C LEU A 330 15.56 -33.16 -6.22
N LEU A 331 16.18 -33.12 -5.06
CA LEU A 331 17.16 -32.09 -4.73
C LEU A 331 18.37 -32.82 -4.12
N PRO A 332 19.60 -32.66 -4.65
CA PRO A 332 20.77 -33.22 -3.98
C PRO A 332 20.91 -32.63 -2.58
N ASP A 333 20.98 -33.52 -1.59
CA ASP A 333 21.22 -33.25 -0.16
C ASP A 333 22.67 -32.80 0.12
N SER A 334 23.27 -31.96 -0.74
CA SER A 334 24.62 -31.42 -0.52
C SER A 334 24.61 -29.91 -0.27
N PRO A 335 24.55 -29.47 1.01
CA PRO A 335 24.95 -28.13 1.39
C PRO A 335 26.48 -28.10 1.51
N THR A 336 27.23 -28.03 0.40
CA THR A 336 28.70 -28.02 0.52
C THR A 336 29.47 -26.95 -0.25
N GLU A 337 28.86 -26.09 -1.06
CA GLU A 337 29.67 -25.04 -1.73
C GLU A 337 29.13 -23.60 -1.61
N ARG A 338 27.82 -23.38 -1.42
CA ARG A 338 27.27 -22.01 -1.30
C ARG A 338 27.19 -21.46 0.12
N ASP A 339 27.08 -22.31 1.14
CA ASP A 339 27.12 -21.84 2.53
C ASP A 339 28.55 -21.50 2.97
N ALA A 340 29.57 -22.12 2.37
CA ALA A 340 30.96 -21.72 2.52
C ALA A 340 31.20 -20.32 1.94
N ASP A 341 30.68 -20.03 0.73
CA ASP A 341 30.80 -18.71 0.10
C ASP A 341 30.03 -17.60 0.83
N LEU A 342 28.87 -17.93 1.42
CA LEU A 342 28.09 -16.96 2.22
C LEU A 342 28.71 -16.73 3.60
N ALA A 343 29.31 -17.77 4.22
CA ALA A 343 30.04 -17.65 5.48
C ALA A 343 31.39 -16.93 5.28
N ASP A 344 32.12 -17.21 4.21
CA ASP A 344 33.36 -16.51 3.86
C ASP A 344 33.09 -15.07 3.39
N GLY A 345 32.00 -14.85 2.65
CA GLY A 345 31.53 -13.50 2.28
C GLY A 345 31.16 -12.67 3.51
N ALA A 346 30.41 -13.24 4.46
CA ALA A 346 30.07 -12.58 5.72
C ALA A 346 31.30 -12.35 6.62
N ALA A 347 32.25 -13.29 6.67
CA ALA A 347 33.49 -13.15 7.40
C ALA A 347 34.43 -12.09 6.77
N ALA A 348 34.50 -12.02 5.45
CA ALA A 348 35.24 -11.02 4.70
C ALA A 348 34.62 -9.62 4.84
N GLU A 349 33.29 -9.50 4.83
CA GLU A 349 32.59 -8.23 5.07
C GLU A 349 32.75 -7.75 6.52
N LYS A 350 32.74 -8.66 7.50
CA LYS A 350 33.00 -8.35 8.92
C LYS A 350 34.46 -7.92 9.14
N LYS A 351 35.42 -8.55 8.47
CA LYS A 351 36.84 -8.14 8.47
C LYS A 351 37.06 -6.79 7.78
N SER A 352 36.41 -6.51 6.65
CA SER A 352 36.53 -5.23 5.93
C SER A 352 35.91 -4.06 6.69
N ARG A 353 34.72 -4.26 7.31
CA ARG A 353 34.09 -3.30 8.23
C ARG A 353 34.93 -3.07 9.48
N GLY A 354 35.53 -4.14 10.03
CA GLY A 354 36.51 -4.05 11.12
C GLY A 354 37.74 -3.21 10.75
N ARG A 355 38.30 -3.41 9.54
CA ARG A 355 39.45 -2.66 9.03
C ARG A 355 39.12 -1.18 8.80
N LYS A 356 37.97 -0.87 8.19
CA LYS A 356 37.45 0.52 8.03
C LYS A 356 37.20 1.20 9.39
N ARG A 357 36.69 0.49 10.39
CA ARG A 357 36.48 1.04 11.75
C ARG A 357 37.79 1.29 12.48
N LYS A 358 38.79 0.41 12.33
CA LYS A 358 40.14 0.62 12.87
C LYS A 358 40.85 1.79 12.18
N GLU A 359 40.71 1.94 10.86
CA GLU A 359 41.29 3.04 10.10
C GLU A 359 40.66 4.40 10.48
N ARG A 360 39.33 4.47 10.67
CA ARG A 360 38.66 5.67 11.19
C ARG A 360 39.11 6.02 12.62
N ARG A 361 39.30 5.02 13.49
CA ARG A 361 39.86 5.24 14.85
C ARG A 361 41.32 5.68 14.82
N ALA A 362 42.14 5.17 13.91
CA ALA A 362 43.53 5.59 13.74
C ALA A 362 43.62 7.02 13.21
N LYS A 363 42.79 7.38 12.21
CA LYS A 363 42.68 8.75 11.69
C LYS A 363 42.19 9.74 12.76
N ALA A 364 41.22 9.36 13.59
CA ALA A 364 40.77 10.18 14.71
C ALA A 364 41.84 10.36 15.81
N LYS A 365 42.63 9.33 16.12
CA LYS A 365 43.76 9.42 17.06
C LYS A 365 44.91 10.27 16.50
N ALA A 366 45.22 10.16 15.20
CA ALA A 366 46.23 10.98 14.55
C ALA A 366 45.81 12.46 14.44
N ALA A 367 44.53 12.74 14.23
CA ALA A 367 43.98 14.10 14.28
C ALA A 367 44.07 14.70 15.71
N LYS A 368 43.80 13.89 16.75
CA LYS A 368 43.93 14.32 18.14
C LYS A 368 45.39 14.53 18.57
N ALA A 369 46.32 13.72 18.05
CA ALA A 369 47.76 13.92 18.27
C ALA A 369 48.30 15.14 17.52
N LYS A 370 47.81 15.44 16.30
CA LYS A 370 48.16 16.67 15.58
C LYS A 370 47.62 17.94 16.26
N ALA A 371 46.47 17.85 16.92
CA ALA A 371 45.91 18.96 17.70
C ALA A 371 46.69 19.22 19.00
N GLN A 372 47.30 18.19 19.61
CA GLN A 372 48.15 18.35 20.80
C GLN A 372 49.58 18.82 20.49
N VAL A 373 50.08 18.59 19.27
CA VAL A 373 51.38 19.13 18.83
C VAL A 373 51.28 20.61 18.40
N SER A 374 50.07 21.11 18.10
CA SER A 374 49.81 22.54 17.82
C SER A 374 49.57 23.39 19.06
N GLU A 375 49.52 22.81 20.26
CA GLU A 375 49.32 23.54 21.54
C GLU A 375 50.61 23.71 22.35
N ASP A 376 51.72 23.08 21.95
CA ASP A 376 53.04 23.18 22.61
C ASP A 376 54.07 24.03 21.85
N THR A 377 53.66 24.80 20.84
CA THR A 377 54.53 25.75 20.13
C THR A 377 53.93 27.15 20.05
N SER A 378 53.57 27.73 21.19
CA SER A 378 53.42 29.19 21.34
C SER A 378 53.50 29.68 22.80
N SER A 379 54.58 29.35 23.52
CA SER A 379 55.01 30.16 24.67
C SER A 379 56.53 30.27 24.77
N THR A 380 57.07 31.41 24.30
CA THR A 380 58.27 32.15 24.76
C THR A 380 58.56 33.27 23.75
N GLY A 381 58.53 34.57 24.05
CA GLY A 381 58.21 35.28 25.29
C GLY A 381 58.46 36.79 25.18
N ARG A 382 58.28 37.47 26.33
CA ARG A 382 58.76 38.82 26.73
C ARG A 382 58.22 40.03 25.95
N THR A 383 57.88 41.18 26.51
CA THR A 383 57.93 41.81 27.86
C THR A 383 56.95 43.00 27.77
N GLY A 384 56.07 43.25 28.73
CA GLY A 384 56.35 44.17 29.84
C GLY A 384 55.23 45.21 29.98
N GLY A 385 54.98 45.69 31.21
CA GLY A 385 54.22 46.92 31.48
C GLY A 385 52.76 46.75 31.89
N CYS A 386 52.52 46.65 33.20
CA CYS A 386 51.38 47.30 33.86
C CYS A 386 51.75 48.78 34.11
N PRO A 387 50.85 49.72 34.46
CA PRO A 387 49.56 49.49 35.12
C PRO A 387 48.41 50.45 34.71
N GLU A 388 47.32 50.36 35.49
CA GLU A 388 46.42 51.44 35.91
C GLU A 388 45.11 51.73 35.12
N ASP A 389 44.03 51.27 35.76
CA ASP A 389 42.97 52.07 36.36
C ASP A 389 41.73 52.50 35.56
N SER A 390 40.62 52.57 36.32
CA SER A 390 39.38 53.33 36.06
C SER A 390 38.22 52.65 35.29
N ARG A 391 37.22 52.20 36.06
CA ARG A 391 35.77 52.42 35.76
C ARG A 391 35.48 53.95 35.75
N PRO A 392 34.31 54.52 35.34
CA PRO A 392 32.94 53.95 35.20
C PRO A 392 32.03 54.55 34.06
N ARG A 393 30.73 54.12 34.00
CA ARG A 393 29.46 54.81 33.54
C ARG A 393 29.43 55.46 32.13
N GLY A 394 28.34 55.56 31.36
CA GLY A 394 26.88 55.32 31.45
C GLY A 394 26.16 56.12 30.32
N ALA A 395 24.83 55.90 30.14
CA ALA A 395 23.84 56.72 29.39
C ALA A 395 23.92 56.68 27.83
N MET A 396 22.90 56.70 26.95
CA MET A 396 21.45 57.05 26.84
C MET A 396 21.28 57.91 25.55
N ALA A 397 20.05 57.98 25.01
CA ALA A 397 19.48 58.79 23.89
C ALA A 397 19.32 58.04 22.54
N GLU A 398 18.10 57.82 21.98
CA GLU A 398 17.10 58.77 21.38
C GLU A 398 17.60 59.37 20.04
N ASP A 399 16.86 59.56 18.94
CA ASP A 399 15.43 59.50 18.56
C ASP A 399 15.33 59.73 17.00
N SER A 400 14.11 59.65 16.44
CA SER A 400 13.58 60.31 15.22
C SER A 400 13.79 59.65 13.84
N ASN A 401 12.90 59.73 12.84
CA ASN A 401 11.48 60.10 12.65
C ASN A 401 11.14 59.91 11.14
N GLN A 402 9.86 59.74 10.78
CA GLN A 402 9.11 60.27 9.59
C GLN A 402 8.25 59.29 8.76
N GLU A 403 6.94 59.57 8.80
CA GLU A 403 5.91 59.30 7.78
C GLU A 403 6.09 60.16 6.51
N PRO A 404 5.27 59.95 5.45
CA PRO A 404 4.12 60.86 5.29
C PRO A 404 2.81 60.22 4.81
N THR A 405 1.73 60.96 5.09
CA THR A 405 0.30 60.70 4.81
C THR A 405 -0.19 61.30 3.48
N SER A 406 -1.15 60.64 2.81
CA SER A 406 -2.33 61.19 2.08
C SER A 406 -3.05 60.02 1.41
N GLY A 407 -4.35 59.76 1.46
CA GLY A 407 -5.53 60.58 1.75
C GLY A 407 -6.41 60.61 0.50
N GLU A 408 -7.41 59.72 0.36
CA GLU A 408 -8.56 59.97 -0.53
C GLU A 408 -9.78 59.08 -0.20
N ARG A 409 -10.94 59.75 -0.06
CA ARG A 409 -12.30 59.19 0.01
C ARG A 409 -12.91 59.19 -1.39
N CYS A 410 -13.68 58.16 -1.74
CA CYS A 410 -14.84 58.24 -2.65
C CYS A 410 -15.77 57.06 -2.31
N ARG A 411 -16.93 57.27 -1.66
CA ARG A 411 -18.25 57.69 -2.19
C ARG A 411 -18.87 56.74 -3.23
N SER A 412 -20.10 56.35 -2.87
CA SER A 412 -21.10 55.57 -3.54
C SER A 412 -21.51 56.10 -4.92
N SER A 413 -21.88 55.20 -5.82
CA SER A 413 -22.84 55.48 -6.88
C SER A 413 -23.58 54.23 -7.31
N SER A 414 -24.86 54.21 -6.96
CA SER A 414 -25.95 53.52 -7.64
C SER A 414 -26.08 54.00 -9.09
N SER A 415 -26.33 53.08 -10.04
CA SER A 415 -27.05 53.39 -11.27
C SER A 415 -27.74 52.15 -11.83
N SER A 416 -29.06 52.18 -11.69
CA SER A 416 -30.06 51.48 -12.50
C SER A 416 -30.07 51.98 -13.96
N SER A 417 -30.20 51.06 -14.91
CA SER A 417 -30.89 51.23 -16.22
C SER A 417 -30.89 49.86 -16.92
N SER A 418 -31.98 49.09 -16.94
CA SER A 418 -33.14 49.16 -17.83
C SER A 418 -32.84 49.04 -19.34
N SER A 419 -33.45 47.98 -19.91
CA SER A 419 -34.17 47.90 -21.20
C SER A 419 -33.45 47.56 -22.52
N SER A 420 -33.99 46.48 -23.13
CA SER A 420 -34.30 46.28 -24.56
C SER A 420 -33.27 45.58 -25.46
N SER A 421 -33.40 44.27 -25.62
CA SER A 421 -33.97 43.58 -26.82
C SER A 421 -33.63 42.10 -26.81
#